data_AF-A0A414RFB7-F1
#
_entry.id   AF-A0A414RFB7-F1
#
_cell.length_a   1.000
_cell.length_b   1.000
_cell.length_c   1.000
_cell.angle_alpha   90.00
_cell.angle_beta   90.00
_cell.angle_gamma   90.00
#
_symmetry.space_group_name_H-M   'P 1'
#
loop_
_entity.id
_entity.type
_entity.pdbx_description
1 polymer ?
#
loop_
_entity_poly.entity_id
_entity_poly.type
_entity_poly.pdbx_seq_one_letter_code
_entity_poly.pdbx_strand_id
1 'polypeptide(L)'
;MKRFIYIFIMLLWMISYATAQESLPCRGTATTVLNVRSGPGTSYARVGQLSRGQEVNVIQKSRNNWVQIEFGSQREYAYSKYLKFSPLPQKANSPPAKSSSGSSSWSFWSVVWNIITWGLGIYLGLVVLYWLLKILIISYFIVSACLTFTFRLLSLPFFFLNALQRYLAKPWFIFFKKNRFSNATNENLRFIFYFLQFPFYVLLFPLRIVNAVFFNLLVHCSFEMFNYVMEVILPSEDKEGHDDFIRWILFLPYRIIKYVVWHGSLTIIESAIWTVIEVFLPTLTLFHGTSNDAAESIVACPNRGSYRGRDVGIWRVGGGNYAGNGIYFAPARSTARHYSAGAIIVCRVTLGSTLDLGMAPYHVYYQCGKPNALEATRWGLENNYVTGEWWRPDEGWWEYCMYDWQNRYNYSWRIRPLYVIDLDSGYIQRIPGGMCHWLFRKMVIMDLLNSMLGD
;
A
#
# COMPACT_ATOMS: atom_id res chain seq x y z
N MET A 1 18.10 19.75 -4.88
CA MET A 1 18.97 20.90 -4.51
C MET A 1 18.28 22.26 -4.62
N LYS A 2 17.71 22.67 -5.78
CA LYS A 2 17.06 24.00 -5.92
C LYS A 2 15.89 24.26 -4.94
N ARG A 3 15.13 23.22 -4.53
CA ARG A 3 14.01 23.34 -3.58
C ARG A 3 14.44 23.54 -2.11
N PHE A 4 15.62 23.05 -1.72
CA PHE A 4 16.16 23.26 -0.37
C PHE A 4 16.60 24.72 -0.15
N ILE A 5 17.02 25.40 -1.21
CA ILE A 5 17.38 26.82 -1.18
C ILE A 5 16.16 27.69 -0.84
N TYR A 6 14.99 27.42 -1.41
CA TYR A 6 13.77 28.19 -1.13
C TYR A 6 13.26 27.98 0.30
N ILE A 7 13.32 26.75 0.83
CA ILE A 7 12.95 26.45 2.22
C ILE A 7 13.91 27.13 3.20
N PHE A 8 15.21 27.14 2.88
CA PHE A 8 16.23 27.82 3.66
C PHE A 8 16.03 29.34 3.68
N ILE A 9 15.70 29.96 2.53
CA ILE A 9 15.39 31.39 2.43
C ILE A 9 14.13 31.74 3.24
N MET A 10 13.09 30.90 3.20
CA MET A 10 11.85 31.16 3.95
C MET A 10 12.04 31.00 5.47
N LEU A 11 12.83 30.02 5.91
CA LEU A 11 13.20 29.83 7.32
C LEU A 11 14.09 30.97 7.84
N LEU A 12 15.05 31.46 7.03
CA LEU A 12 15.87 32.64 7.35
C LEU A 12 15.01 33.89 7.53
N TRP A 13 13.96 34.05 6.72
CA TRP A 13 13.04 35.19 6.82
C TRP A 13 12.17 35.12 8.09
N MET A 14 11.74 33.92 8.50
CA MET A 14 11.00 33.67 9.73
C MET A 14 11.84 33.87 11.00
N ILE A 15 13.11 33.45 10.98
CA ILE A 15 14.05 33.62 12.11
C ILE A 15 14.42 35.10 12.30
N SER A 16 14.49 35.87 11.21
CA SER A 16 14.73 37.32 11.25
C SER A 16 13.60 38.10 11.95
N TYR A 17 12.37 37.59 11.91
CA TYR A 17 11.23 38.18 12.62
C TYR A 17 11.21 37.86 14.12
N ALA A 18 11.86 36.77 14.55
CA ALA A 18 11.83 36.30 15.94
C ALA A 18 12.87 36.93 16.87
N THR A 19 13.90 37.62 16.34
CA THR A 19 15.05 38.12 17.12
C THR A 19 15.00 39.61 17.50
N ALA A 20 13.93 40.34 17.15
CA ALA A 20 13.74 41.73 17.57
C ALA A 20 13.14 41.83 18.99
N GLN A 21 13.82 41.30 20.01
CA GLN A 21 13.39 41.44 21.40
C GLN A 21 14.21 42.52 22.11
N GLU A 22 13.56 43.66 22.38
CA GLU A 22 14.14 44.79 23.12
C GLU A 22 14.63 44.38 24.53
N SER A 23 15.87 44.74 24.86
CA SER A 23 16.48 44.50 26.17
C SER A 23 15.92 45.45 27.25
N LEU A 24 15.55 44.89 28.39
CA LEU A 24 15.09 45.60 29.59
C LEU A 24 16.20 45.56 30.66
N PRO A 25 16.32 46.57 31.54
CA PRO A 25 15.51 47.78 31.61
C PRO A 25 15.86 48.80 30.51
N CYS A 26 14.86 49.56 30.07
CA CYS A 26 15.01 50.62 29.06
C CYS A 26 14.21 51.87 29.46
N ARG A 27 14.37 52.98 28.76
CA ARG A 27 13.56 54.19 28.92
C ARG A 27 12.34 54.11 28.01
N GLY A 28 11.17 54.51 28.50
CA GLY A 28 9.94 54.66 27.73
C GLY A 28 9.51 56.12 27.70
N THR A 29 9.31 56.67 26.51
CA THR A 29 8.77 58.03 26.32
C THR A 29 7.29 57.95 25.93
N ALA A 30 6.41 58.58 26.70
CA ALA A 30 4.98 58.57 26.41
C ALA A 30 4.67 59.33 25.11
N THR A 31 4.02 58.70 24.14
CA THR A 31 3.69 59.33 22.84
C THR A 31 2.40 60.16 22.88
N THR A 32 1.63 60.01 23.96
CA THR A 32 0.37 60.69 24.28
C THR A 32 0.19 60.77 25.80
N VAL A 33 -0.91 61.36 26.28
CA VAL A 33 -1.30 61.26 27.70
C VAL A 33 -1.61 59.80 28.02
N LEU A 34 -0.82 59.19 28.90
CA LEU A 34 -0.88 57.76 29.19
C LEU A 34 -1.23 57.49 30.65
N ASN A 35 -2.32 56.77 30.89
CA ASN A 35 -2.71 56.37 32.25
C ASN A 35 -1.72 55.36 32.83
N VAL A 36 -1.30 55.62 34.07
CA VAL A 36 -0.52 54.70 34.91
C VAL A 36 -1.49 54.00 35.86
N ARG A 37 -1.38 52.67 35.99
CA ARG A 37 -2.32 51.82 36.73
C ARG A 37 -1.61 50.89 37.71
N SER A 38 -2.32 50.52 38.76
CA SER A 38 -1.84 49.60 39.81
C SER A 38 -1.61 48.15 39.37
N GLY A 39 -2.02 47.79 38.16
CA GLY A 39 -1.83 46.46 37.59
C GLY A 39 -1.96 46.43 36.07
N PRO A 40 -1.56 45.32 35.43
CA PRO A 40 -1.50 45.19 33.97
C PRO A 40 -2.89 44.94 33.36
N GLY A 41 -3.75 45.96 33.37
CA GLY A 41 -5.10 45.89 32.79
C GLY A 41 -5.91 47.17 32.98
N THR A 42 -6.94 47.35 32.16
CA THR A 42 -7.82 48.53 32.25
C THR A 42 -8.80 48.50 33.44
N SER A 43 -8.98 47.33 34.06
CA SER A 43 -9.78 47.13 35.28
C SER A 43 -9.06 47.57 36.56
N TYR A 44 -7.73 47.70 36.55
CA TYR A 44 -6.95 48.17 37.70
C TYR A 44 -7.10 49.68 37.90
N ALA A 45 -7.04 50.14 39.15
CA ALA A 45 -7.19 51.55 39.49
C ALA A 45 -6.15 52.42 38.76
N ARG A 46 -6.57 53.61 38.31
CA ARG A 46 -5.66 54.63 37.77
C ARG A 46 -4.95 55.29 38.95
N VAL A 47 -3.64 55.13 39.02
CA VAL A 47 -2.79 55.69 40.08
C VAL A 47 -2.06 56.97 39.63
N GLY A 48 -2.06 57.25 38.33
CA GLY A 48 -1.46 58.46 37.79
C GLY A 48 -1.60 58.57 36.28
N GLN A 49 -0.91 59.56 35.72
CA GLN A 49 -0.81 59.79 34.28
C GLN A 49 0.59 60.27 33.90
N LEU A 50 1.06 59.85 32.74
CA LEU A 50 2.22 60.41 32.05
C LEU A 50 1.74 61.43 31.03
N SER A 51 2.34 62.60 31.00
CA SER A 51 2.14 63.59 29.95
C SER A 51 2.82 63.14 28.65
N ARG A 52 2.35 63.60 27.50
CA ARG A 52 3.03 63.36 26.22
C ARG A 52 4.47 63.89 26.30
N GLY A 53 5.44 63.07 25.92
CA GLY A 53 6.86 63.35 26.01
C GLY A 53 7.49 63.01 27.36
N GLN A 54 6.71 62.65 28.38
CA GLN A 54 7.24 62.25 29.68
C GLN A 54 7.96 60.91 29.58
N GLU A 55 9.16 60.87 30.14
CA GLU A 55 10.02 59.68 30.15
C GLU A 55 9.87 58.92 31.48
N VAL A 56 9.90 57.59 31.40
CA VAL A 56 9.87 56.68 32.55
C VAL A 56 10.85 55.52 32.32
N ASN A 57 11.35 54.93 33.40
CA ASN A 57 12.12 53.70 33.30
C ASN A 57 11.17 52.51 33.18
N VAL A 58 11.39 51.67 32.20
CA VAL A 58 10.64 50.44 31.93
C VAL A 58 11.49 49.28 32.39
N ILE A 59 11.00 48.55 33.38
CA ILE A 59 11.77 47.53 34.10
C ILE A 59 11.46 46.14 33.56
N GLN A 60 10.20 45.87 33.19
CA GLN A 60 9.77 44.53 32.78
C GLN A 60 8.58 44.57 31.81
N LYS A 61 8.53 43.60 30.87
CA LYS A 61 7.34 43.30 30.06
C LYS A 61 6.38 42.43 30.88
N SER A 62 5.10 42.77 30.84
CA SER A 62 4.01 42.03 31.47
C SER A 62 3.08 41.43 30.40
N ARG A 63 2.06 40.67 30.84
CA ARG A 63 1.08 40.05 29.94
C ARG A 63 0.23 41.12 29.25
N ASN A 64 -0.34 40.77 28.09
CA ASN A 64 -1.31 41.58 27.35
C ASN A 64 -0.82 43.00 26.99
N ASN A 65 0.44 43.13 26.55
CA ASN A 65 1.04 44.40 26.11
C ASN A 65 1.14 45.48 27.21
N TRP A 66 1.20 45.08 28.48
CA TRP A 66 1.54 45.99 29.58
C TRP A 66 3.03 45.94 29.90
N VAL A 67 3.57 47.04 30.39
CA VAL A 67 4.94 47.12 30.91
C VAL A 67 4.92 47.69 32.32
N GLN A 68 5.84 47.22 33.15
CA GLN A 68 6.07 47.77 34.49
C GLN A 68 7.08 48.92 34.39
N ILE A 69 6.72 50.06 34.97
CA ILE A 69 7.48 51.31 34.93
C ILE A 69 7.79 51.80 36.35
N GLU A 70 8.86 52.57 36.51
CA GLU A 70 9.08 53.36 37.73
C GLU A 70 8.26 54.65 37.64
N PHE A 71 7.30 54.83 38.56
CA PHE A 71 6.45 56.01 38.65
C PHE A 71 6.52 56.56 40.08
N GLY A 72 7.27 57.64 40.28
CA GLY A 72 7.62 58.11 41.62
C GLY A 72 8.53 57.11 42.34
N SER A 73 8.15 56.72 43.56
CA SER A 73 8.83 55.67 44.35
C SER A 73 8.21 54.28 44.17
N GLN A 74 7.19 54.13 43.33
CA GLN A 74 6.42 52.90 43.15
C GLN A 74 6.66 52.27 41.77
N ARG A 75 6.37 50.97 41.65
CA ARG A 75 6.44 50.22 40.40
C ARG A 75 5.04 49.97 39.86
N GLU A 76 4.68 50.72 38.83
CA GLU A 76 3.32 50.77 38.30
C GLU A 76 3.26 50.28 36.85
N TYR A 77 2.08 50.22 36.25
CA TYR A 77 1.89 49.65 34.92
C TYR A 77 1.38 50.67 33.90
N ALA A 78 1.96 50.61 32.70
CA ALA A 78 1.54 51.39 31.55
C ALA A 78 1.41 50.49 30.31
N TYR A 79 0.53 50.86 29.38
CA TYR A 79 0.30 50.07 28.16
C TYR A 79 1.38 50.36 27.11
N SER A 80 2.08 49.32 26.65
CA SER A 80 3.32 49.44 25.86
C SER A 80 3.13 50.19 24.54
N LYS A 81 1.94 50.10 23.91
CA LYS A 81 1.61 50.77 22.65
C LYS A 81 1.79 52.29 22.70
N TYR A 82 1.73 52.89 23.89
CA TYR A 82 1.82 54.34 24.06
C TYR A 82 3.19 54.80 24.59
N LEU A 83 4.18 53.91 24.59
CA LEU A 83 5.56 54.21 24.96
C LEU A 83 6.47 53.96 23.75
N LYS A 84 7.38 54.90 23.50
CA LYS A 84 8.51 54.72 22.59
C LYS A 84 9.75 54.37 23.42
N PHE A 85 10.34 53.20 23.16
CA PHE A 85 11.46 52.70 23.97
C PHE A 85 12.82 53.20 23.45
N SER A 86 13.74 53.50 24.37
CA SER A 86 15.13 53.87 24.11
C SER A 86 16.07 53.31 25.21
N PRO A 87 17.35 53.08 24.95
CA PRO A 87 18.30 52.63 25.99
C PRO A 87 18.43 53.65 27.13
N LEU A 88 18.68 53.18 28.36
CA LEU A 88 18.97 54.07 29.49
C LEU A 88 20.33 54.79 29.32
N PRO A 89 20.45 56.08 29.65
CA PRO A 89 21.74 56.77 29.65
C PRO A 89 22.67 56.22 30.74
N GLN A 90 23.92 55.91 30.37
CA GLN A 90 24.95 55.46 31.30
C GLN A 90 25.36 56.59 32.26
N LYS A 91 25.40 56.28 33.56
CA LYS A 91 25.94 57.18 34.61
C LYS A 91 27.47 57.19 34.52
N ALA A 92 28.06 58.34 34.23
CA ALA A 92 29.52 58.52 34.24
C ALA A 92 30.04 58.58 35.68
N ASN A 93 31.04 57.75 36.01
CA ASN A 93 32.10 58.00 37.02
C ASN A 93 33.08 56.81 37.08
N SER A 94 34.27 56.95 36.46
CA SER A 94 35.62 56.42 36.84
C SER A 94 36.59 56.43 35.62
N PRO A 95 37.93 56.60 35.80
CA PRO A 95 38.91 56.95 34.75
C PRO A 95 39.29 55.79 33.79
N PRO A 96 40.03 56.05 32.69
CA PRO A 96 39.88 55.34 31.42
C PRO A 96 40.60 53.99 31.41
N ALA A 97 39.82 52.90 31.42
CA ALA A 97 40.25 51.67 30.76
C ALA A 97 39.84 51.74 29.29
N LYS A 98 40.84 51.60 28.42
CA LYS A 98 40.80 51.67 26.94
C LYS A 98 39.42 51.41 26.32
N SER A 99 38.98 52.40 25.56
CA SER A 99 37.87 52.31 24.62
C SER A 99 38.04 51.13 23.67
N SER A 100 37.13 50.15 23.74
CA SER A 100 36.67 49.49 22.54
C SER A 100 35.22 49.88 22.34
N SER A 101 34.99 50.55 21.21
CA SER A 101 33.69 50.87 20.67
C SER A 101 32.83 49.62 20.62
N GLY A 102 31.82 49.55 21.49
CA GLY A 102 30.69 48.64 21.35
C GLY A 102 29.82 49.06 20.18
N SER A 103 30.38 49.03 18.97
CA SER A 103 29.59 48.83 17.78
C SER A 103 28.72 47.61 18.03
N SER A 104 27.48 47.61 17.56
CA SER A 104 26.74 46.37 17.33
C SER A 104 27.46 45.59 16.23
N SER A 105 28.66 45.11 16.54
CA SER A 105 29.40 44.16 15.75
C SER A 105 28.64 42.87 15.96
N TRP A 106 27.79 42.53 15.00
CA TRP A 106 27.68 41.14 14.61
C TRP A 106 29.12 40.63 14.54
N SER A 107 29.56 39.89 15.57
CA SER A 107 30.86 39.27 15.49
C SER A 107 30.73 38.32 14.30
N PHE A 108 31.51 38.58 13.26
CA PHE A 108 31.57 37.69 12.10
C PHE A 108 31.68 36.24 12.58
N TRP A 109 32.47 36.01 13.63
CA TRP A 109 32.60 34.73 14.31
C TRP A 109 31.33 34.21 14.99
N SER A 110 30.49 35.07 15.59
CA SER A 110 29.20 34.66 16.16
C SER A 110 28.19 34.23 15.09
N VAL A 111 28.16 34.93 13.94
CA VAL A 111 27.32 34.54 12.80
C VAL A 111 27.82 33.24 12.21
N VAL A 112 29.14 33.12 12.01
CA VAL A 112 29.79 31.90 11.52
C VAL A 112 29.51 30.73 12.46
N TRP A 113 29.65 30.89 13.78
CA TRP A 113 29.36 29.84 14.75
C TRP A 113 27.89 29.42 14.74
N ASN A 114 26.95 30.36 14.62
CA ASN A 114 25.52 30.03 14.47
C ASN A 114 25.25 29.27 13.17
N ILE A 115 25.82 29.69 12.04
CA ILE A 115 25.68 28.96 10.77
C ILE A 115 26.26 27.56 10.89
N ILE A 116 27.40 27.40 11.55
CA ILE A 116 28.04 26.09 11.79
C ILE A 116 27.16 25.23 12.70
N THR A 117 26.68 25.73 13.84
CA THR A 117 25.87 24.94 14.78
C THR A 117 24.53 24.54 14.20
N TRP A 118 23.83 25.45 13.52
CA TRP A 118 22.59 25.14 12.81
C TRP A 118 22.85 24.21 11.62
N GLY A 119 23.91 24.44 10.86
CA GLY A 119 24.33 23.57 9.76
C GLY A 119 24.66 22.15 10.24
N LEU A 120 25.37 22.02 11.37
CA LEU A 120 25.67 20.75 12.01
C LEU A 120 24.39 20.08 12.53
N GLY A 121 23.47 20.83 13.14
CA GLY A 121 22.18 20.32 13.61
C GLY A 121 21.30 19.80 12.46
N ILE A 122 21.23 20.53 11.35
CA ILE A 122 20.53 20.10 10.12
C ILE A 122 21.22 18.87 9.53
N TYR A 123 22.55 18.88 9.43
CA TYR A 123 23.33 17.73 8.93
C TYR A 123 23.07 16.48 9.78
N LEU A 124 23.17 16.58 11.10
CA LEU A 124 22.88 15.49 12.04
C LEU A 124 21.44 15.01 11.90
N GLY A 125 20.46 15.92 11.78
CA GLY A 125 19.07 15.57 11.53
C GLY A 125 18.86 14.82 10.21
N LEU A 126 19.53 15.24 9.13
CA LEU A 126 19.50 14.55 7.84
C LEU A 126 20.21 13.20 7.89
N VAL A 127 21.30 13.07 8.64
CA VAL A 127 22.01 11.80 8.87
C VAL A 127 21.10 10.83 9.63
N VAL A 128 20.44 11.28 10.71
CA VAL A 128 19.45 10.47 11.45
C VAL A 128 18.32 10.04 10.52
N LEU A 129 17.76 10.95 9.73
CA LEU A 129 16.69 10.63 8.78
C LEU A 129 17.12 9.62 7.71
N TYR A 130 18.35 9.78 7.17
CA TYR A 130 18.93 8.83 6.23
C TYR A 130 19.07 7.43 6.85
N TRP A 131 19.58 7.34 8.08
CA TRP A 131 19.70 6.06 8.78
C TRP A 131 18.34 5.46 9.13
N LEU A 132 17.35 6.26 9.51
CA LEU A 132 15.97 5.80 9.72
C LEU A 132 15.39 5.21 8.43
N LEU A 133 15.57 5.87 7.28
CA LEU A 133 15.14 5.35 5.98
C LEU A 133 15.85 4.05 5.62
N LYS A 134 17.17 3.96 5.86
CA LYS A 134 17.93 2.72 5.64
C LYS A 134 17.44 1.57 6.53
N ILE A 135 17.19 1.85 7.82
CA ILE A 135 16.62 0.88 8.76
C ILE A 135 15.24 0.42 8.28
N LEU A 136 14.37 1.33 7.82
CA LEU A 136 13.06 0.98 7.27
C LEU A 136 13.18 0.06 6.05
N ILE A 137 14.06 0.37 5.10
CA ILE A 137 14.29 -0.47 3.91
C ILE A 137 14.83 -1.85 4.32
N ILE A 138 15.81 -1.93 5.22
CA ILE A 138 16.35 -3.20 5.70
C ILE A 138 15.26 -3.99 6.44
N SER A 139 14.47 -3.32 7.29
CA SER A 139 13.37 -3.94 8.02
C SER A 139 12.33 -4.53 7.06
N TYR A 140 12.06 -3.87 5.93
CA TYR A 140 11.20 -4.41 4.88
C TYR A 140 11.74 -5.74 4.33
N PHE A 141 13.02 -5.80 3.95
CA PHE A 141 13.61 -7.03 3.43
C PHE A 141 13.59 -8.16 4.46
N ILE A 142 13.85 -7.85 5.73
CA ILE A 142 13.77 -8.81 6.83
C ILE A 142 12.34 -9.31 7.01
N VAL A 143 11.36 -8.40 7.11
CA VAL A 143 9.94 -8.76 7.28
C VAL A 143 9.44 -9.58 6.10
N SER A 144 9.76 -9.17 4.86
CA SER A 144 9.39 -9.90 3.65
C SER A 144 10.01 -11.31 3.61
N ALA A 145 11.28 -11.44 3.99
CA ALA A 145 11.96 -12.73 4.08
C ALA A 145 11.34 -13.63 5.16
N CYS A 146 11.09 -13.10 6.36
CA CYS A 146 10.43 -13.83 7.45
C CYS A 146 9.02 -14.26 7.06
N LEU A 147 8.23 -13.36 6.49
CA LEU A 147 6.86 -13.62 6.05
C LEU A 147 6.86 -14.69 4.96
N THR A 148 7.71 -14.55 3.94
CA THR A 148 7.89 -15.57 2.89
C THR A 148 8.28 -16.92 3.48
N PHE A 149 9.25 -16.98 4.37
CA PHE A 149 9.71 -18.23 4.99
C PHE A 149 8.60 -18.91 5.79
N THR A 150 7.92 -18.14 6.65
CA THR A 150 6.78 -18.62 7.45
C THR A 150 5.67 -19.16 6.55
N PHE A 151 5.27 -18.43 5.51
CA PHE A 151 4.23 -18.89 4.58
C PHE A 151 4.66 -20.11 3.77
N ARG A 152 5.92 -20.20 3.36
CA ARG A 152 6.43 -21.42 2.70
C ARG A 152 6.25 -22.64 3.57
N LEU A 153 6.57 -22.57 4.87
CA LEU A 153 6.41 -23.69 5.79
C LEU A 153 4.93 -23.98 6.09
N LEU A 154 4.17 -22.95 6.48
CA LEU A 154 2.77 -23.11 6.87
C LEU A 154 1.89 -23.59 5.73
N SER A 155 2.21 -23.25 4.48
CA SER A 155 1.39 -23.64 3.31
C SER A 155 1.61 -25.08 2.83
N LEU A 156 2.69 -25.76 3.23
CA LEU A 156 2.97 -27.15 2.81
C LEU A 156 1.80 -28.11 3.05
N PRO A 157 1.23 -28.24 4.27
CA PRO A 157 0.11 -29.14 4.50
C PRO A 157 -1.11 -28.76 3.67
N PHE A 158 -1.36 -27.47 3.43
CA PHE A 158 -2.52 -27.01 2.65
C PHE A 158 -2.34 -27.25 1.14
N PHE A 159 -1.12 -27.16 0.62
CA PHE A 159 -0.83 -27.60 -0.74
C PHE A 159 -0.98 -29.11 -0.91
N PHE A 160 -0.60 -29.89 0.12
CA PHE A 160 -0.89 -31.32 0.15
C PHE A 160 -2.40 -31.60 0.17
N LEU A 161 -3.17 -30.92 1.03
CA LEU A 161 -4.63 -31.03 1.06
C LEU A 161 -5.26 -30.60 -0.27
N ASN A 162 -4.71 -29.59 -0.94
CA ASN A 162 -5.19 -29.12 -2.24
C ASN A 162 -4.96 -30.18 -3.33
N ALA A 163 -3.78 -30.82 -3.31
CA ALA A 163 -3.51 -31.96 -4.18
C ALA A 163 -4.45 -33.13 -3.89
N LEU A 164 -4.66 -33.46 -2.60
CA LEU A 164 -5.57 -34.52 -2.17
C LEU A 164 -7.00 -34.25 -2.64
N GLN A 165 -7.50 -33.01 -2.49
CA GLN A 165 -8.80 -32.59 -3.02
C GLN A 165 -8.89 -32.80 -4.53
N ARG A 166 -7.88 -32.40 -5.30
CA ARG A 166 -7.88 -32.63 -6.75
C ARG A 166 -7.95 -34.12 -7.09
N TYR A 167 -7.06 -34.92 -6.51
CA TYR A 167 -6.92 -36.33 -6.89
C TYR A 167 -8.10 -37.18 -6.41
N LEU A 168 -8.62 -36.91 -5.21
CA LEU A 168 -9.77 -37.64 -4.68
C LEU A 168 -11.09 -37.17 -5.27
N ALA A 169 -11.21 -35.93 -5.75
CA ALA A 169 -12.45 -35.48 -6.39
C ALA A 169 -12.73 -36.25 -7.69
N LYS A 170 -11.68 -36.74 -8.35
CA LYS A 170 -11.79 -37.47 -9.61
C LYS A 170 -10.69 -38.52 -9.75
N PRO A 171 -10.71 -39.65 -9.02
CA PRO A 171 -9.60 -40.61 -9.00
C PRO A 171 -9.26 -41.22 -10.38
N TRP A 172 -10.22 -41.25 -11.29
CA TRP A 172 -10.08 -41.82 -12.63
C TRP A 172 -9.38 -40.92 -13.66
N PHE A 173 -9.11 -39.64 -13.35
CA PHE A 173 -8.51 -38.69 -14.31
C PHE A 173 -7.21 -39.21 -14.95
N ILE A 174 -6.42 -40.03 -14.23
CA ILE A 174 -5.19 -40.66 -14.73
C ILE A 174 -5.40 -41.53 -15.97
N PHE A 175 -6.59 -42.12 -16.14
CA PHE A 175 -6.91 -42.98 -17.27
C PHE A 175 -7.16 -42.18 -18.55
N PHE A 176 -7.47 -40.89 -18.41
CA PHE A 176 -7.84 -39.97 -19.49
C PHE A 176 -6.69 -39.03 -19.88
N LYS A 177 -5.44 -39.48 -19.70
CA LYS A 177 -4.27 -38.81 -20.29
C LYS A 177 -4.28 -38.81 -21.83
N LYS A 178 -5.00 -39.75 -22.44
CA LYS A 178 -5.15 -39.89 -23.89
C LYS A 178 -6.59 -40.23 -24.21
N ASN A 179 -7.06 -39.78 -25.37
CA ASN A 179 -8.34 -40.20 -25.91
C ASN A 179 -8.21 -41.60 -26.51
N ARG A 180 -8.89 -42.58 -25.91
CA ARG A 180 -8.75 -44.01 -26.24
C ARG A 180 -10.03 -44.64 -26.77
N PHE A 181 -11.16 -43.96 -26.64
CA PHE A 181 -12.48 -44.54 -26.88
C PHE A 181 -13.21 -43.82 -28.01
N SER A 182 -14.26 -44.45 -28.53
CA SER A 182 -15.15 -43.82 -29.51
C SER A 182 -15.86 -42.60 -28.92
N ASN A 183 -16.35 -41.68 -29.76
CA ASN A 183 -17.10 -40.50 -29.29
C ASN A 183 -18.31 -40.89 -28.43
N ALA A 184 -19.08 -41.90 -28.84
CA ALA A 184 -20.24 -42.40 -28.10
C ALA A 184 -19.84 -42.99 -26.74
N THR A 185 -18.74 -43.75 -26.68
CA THR A 185 -18.21 -44.27 -25.42
C THR A 185 -17.76 -43.14 -24.50
N ASN A 186 -17.02 -42.16 -25.02
CA ASN A 186 -16.56 -41.00 -24.26
C ASN A 186 -17.74 -40.18 -23.70
N GLU A 187 -18.81 -40.01 -24.47
CA GLU A 187 -20.03 -39.33 -24.02
C GLU A 187 -20.69 -40.06 -22.84
N ASN A 188 -20.87 -41.37 -22.96
CA ASN A 188 -21.38 -42.20 -21.86
C ASN A 188 -20.47 -42.12 -20.62
N LEU A 189 -19.15 -42.14 -20.81
CA LEU A 189 -18.19 -42.01 -19.70
C LEU A 189 -18.26 -40.64 -19.03
N ARG A 190 -18.39 -39.54 -19.79
CA ARG A 190 -18.56 -38.20 -19.22
C ARG A 190 -19.81 -38.13 -18.34
N PHE A 191 -20.93 -38.70 -18.79
CA PHE A 191 -22.16 -38.78 -18.00
C PHE A 191 -21.98 -39.61 -16.71
N ILE A 192 -21.43 -40.82 -16.82
CA ILE A 192 -21.19 -41.71 -15.68
C ILE A 192 -20.27 -41.04 -14.65
N PHE A 193 -19.14 -40.50 -15.08
CA PHE A 193 -18.17 -39.90 -14.17
C PHE A 193 -18.65 -38.59 -13.56
N TYR A 194 -19.49 -37.82 -14.25
CA TYR A 194 -20.14 -36.67 -13.66
C TYR A 194 -20.98 -37.08 -12.44
N PHE A 195 -21.77 -38.15 -12.56
CA PHE A 195 -22.56 -38.68 -11.44
C PHE A 195 -21.67 -39.26 -10.33
N LEU A 196 -20.65 -40.05 -10.70
CA LEU A 196 -19.73 -40.67 -9.73
C LEU A 196 -18.89 -39.65 -8.98
N GLN A 197 -18.65 -38.45 -9.52
CA GLN A 197 -17.88 -37.40 -8.88
C GLN A 197 -18.59 -36.81 -7.65
N PHE A 198 -19.92 -36.82 -7.62
CA PHE A 198 -20.69 -36.17 -6.57
C PHE A 198 -20.39 -36.72 -5.14
N PRO A 199 -20.40 -38.04 -4.88
CA PRO A 199 -20.02 -38.57 -3.57
C PRO A 199 -18.61 -38.16 -3.11
N PHE A 200 -17.61 -38.19 -4.01
CA PHE A 200 -16.26 -37.73 -3.68
C PHE A 200 -16.24 -36.24 -3.35
N TYR A 201 -17.03 -35.46 -4.08
CA TYR A 201 -17.19 -34.05 -3.79
C TYR A 201 -17.75 -33.83 -2.39
N VAL A 202 -18.81 -34.55 -1.99
CA VAL A 202 -19.37 -34.45 -0.62
C VAL A 202 -18.33 -34.85 0.44
N LEU A 203 -17.62 -35.97 0.24
CA LEU A 203 -16.61 -36.46 1.19
C LEU A 203 -15.46 -35.47 1.41
N LEU A 204 -15.09 -34.69 0.38
CA LEU A 204 -14.01 -33.72 0.45
C LEU A 204 -14.43 -32.36 1.02
N PHE A 205 -15.70 -32.18 1.41
CA PHE A 205 -16.22 -30.93 1.94
C PHE A 205 -15.43 -30.39 3.15
N PRO A 206 -15.06 -31.20 4.17
CA PRO A 206 -14.26 -30.70 5.29
C PRO A 206 -12.88 -30.20 4.86
N LEU A 207 -12.24 -30.88 3.89
CA LEU A 207 -10.93 -30.47 3.37
C LEU A 207 -11.04 -29.14 2.60
N ARG A 208 -12.14 -28.94 1.85
CA ARG A 208 -12.42 -27.66 1.19
C ARG A 208 -12.53 -26.50 2.18
N ILE A 209 -13.21 -26.69 3.31
CA ILE A 209 -13.30 -25.68 4.37
C ILE A 209 -11.91 -25.30 4.87
N VAL A 210 -11.12 -26.30 5.27
CA VAL A 210 -9.77 -26.07 5.82
C VAL A 210 -8.90 -25.30 4.83
N ASN A 211 -8.89 -25.69 3.56
CA ASN A 211 -8.11 -25.01 2.53
C ASN A 211 -8.64 -23.61 2.18
N ALA A 212 -9.96 -23.44 2.08
CA ALA A 212 -10.55 -22.14 1.79
C ALA A 212 -10.29 -21.13 2.92
N VAL A 213 -10.40 -21.55 4.18
CA VAL A 213 -10.03 -20.72 5.35
C VAL A 213 -8.56 -20.34 5.28
N PHE A 214 -7.66 -21.30 5.06
CA PHE A 214 -6.23 -21.02 5.03
C PHE A 214 -5.86 -20.06 3.89
N PHE A 215 -6.24 -20.36 2.65
CA PHE A 215 -5.80 -19.55 1.51
C PHE A 215 -6.51 -18.19 1.44
N ASN A 216 -7.78 -18.10 1.84
CA ASN A 216 -8.53 -16.85 1.73
C ASN A 216 -8.33 -15.97 2.97
N LEU A 217 -8.47 -16.51 4.17
CA LEU A 217 -8.44 -15.70 5.39
C LEU A 217 -7.04 -15.54 5.98
N LEU A 218 -6.18 -16.56 5.88
CA LEU A 218 -4.82 -16.47 6.44
C LEU A 218 -3.82 -15.95 5.42
N VAL A 219 -3.75 -16.57 4.24
CA VAL A 219 -2.79 -16.19 3.20
C VAL A 219 -3.15 -14.84 2.59
N HIS A 220 -4.29 -14.74 1.89
CA HIS A 220 -4.61 -13.52 1.13
C HIS A 220 -4.70 -12.27 2.02
N CYS A 221 -5.42 -12.33 3.15
CA CYS A 221 -5.52 -11.19 4.05
C CYS A 221 -4.15 -10.75 4.60
N SER A 222 -3.26 -11.68 4.94
CA SER A 222 -1.94 -11.32 5.46
C SER A 222 -1.06 -10.68 4.40
N PHE A 223 -1.09 -11.19 3.16
CA PHE A 223 -0.32 -10.60 2.06
C PHE A 223 -0.84 -9.23 1.66
N GLU A 224 -2.15 -9.05 1.59
CA GLU A 224 -2.75 -7.74 1.32
C GLU A 224 -2.51 -6.76 2.46
N MET A 225 -2.64 -7.19 3.72
CA MET A 225 -2.30 -6.35 4.86
C MET A 225 -0.82 -5.94 4.85
N PHE A 226 0.09 -6.85 4.47
CA PHE A 226 1.49 -6.51 4.25
C PHE A 226 1.63 -5.43 3.16
N ASN A 227 0.99 -5.60 1.99
CA ASN A 227 1.01 -4.59 0.93
C ASN A 227 0.47 -3.22 1.44
N TYR A 228 -0.62 -3.21 2.21
CA TYR A 228 -1.23 -2.00 2.76
C TYR A 228 -0.36 -1.29 3.79
N VAL A 229 0.24 -2.04 4.72
CA VAL A 229 1.22 -1.49 5.67
C VAL A 229 2.43 -0.91 4.91
N MET A 230 2.87 -1.59 3.84
CA MET A 230 3.95 -1.09 3.00
C MET A 230 3.57 0.20 2.26
N GLU A 231 2.32 0.42 1.86
CA GLU A 231 1.89 1.72 1.33
C GLU A 231 1.90 2.83 2.39
N VAL A 232 1.65 2.50 3.67
CA VAL A 232 1.75 3.48 4.76
C VAL A 232 3.21 3.93 4.96
N ILE A 233 4.14 2.97 4.98
CA ILE A 233 5.56 3.17 5.30
C ILE A 233 6.35 3.69 4.09
N LEU A 234 6.20 3.03 2.93
CA LEU A 234 6.91 3.28 1.68
C LEU A 234 5.86 3.43 0.56
N PRO A 235 5.05 4.51 0.58
CA PRO A 235 3.99 4.72 -0.40
C PRO A 235 4.52 4.64 -1.81
N SER A 236 3.80 4.01 -2.72
CA SER A 236 4.18 3.92 -4.13
C SER A 236 3.82 5.16 -4.95
N GLU A 237 2.94 6.02 -4.43
CA GLU A 237 2.40 7.17 -5.14
C GLU A 237 3.09 8.49 -4.74
N ASP A 238 3.50 9.29 -5.72
CA ASP A 238 4.09 10.63 -5.50
C ASP A 238 3.16 11.58 -4.73
N LYS A 239 1.86 11.51 -5.00
CA LYS A 239 0.83 12.31 -4.31
C LYS A 239 0.71 11.94 -2.83
N GLU A 240 1.17 10.74 -2.46
CA GLU A 240 1.11 10.22 -1.10
C GLU A 240 2.50 10.21 -0.42
N GLY A 241 3.53 10.74 -1.09
CA GLY A 241 4.85 11.00 -0.53
C GLY A 241 5.93 9.96 -0.83
N HIS A 242 5.87 9.24 -1.97
CA HIS A 242 6.92 8.27 -2.38
C HIS A 242 8.35 8.83 -2.22
N ASP A 243 8.56 10.08 -2.64
CA ASP A 243 9.85 10.79 -2.57
C ASP A 243 9.76 12.21 -1.96
N ASP A 244 8.69 12.50 -1.23
CA ASP A 244 8.48 13.82 -0.60
C ASP A 244 8.15 13.64 0.88
N PHE A 245 9.13 13.91 1.75
CA PHE A 245 9.02 13.72 3.19
C PHE A 245 7.90 14.55 3.83
N ILE A 246 7.67 15.79 3.35
CA ILE A 246 6.63 16.65 3.91
C ILE A 246 5.26 16.08 3.56
N ARG A 247 5.05 15.70 2.30
CA ARG A 247 3.82 15.00 1.89
C ARG A 247 3.68 13.65 2.59
N TRP A 248 4.77 12.92 2.76
CA TRP A 248 4.78 11.64 3.45
C TRP A 248 4.23 11.78 4.87
N ILE A 249 4.64 12.80 5.64
CA ILE A 249 4.10 13.06 6.98
C ILE A 249 2.64 13.52 6.90
N LEU A 250 2.33 14.52 6.07
CA LEU A 250 1.00 15.12 6.01
C LEU A 250 -0.09 14.11 5.60
N PHE A 251 0.25 13.17 4.70
CA PHE A 251 -0.66 12.14 4.23
C PHE A 251 -0.60 10.84 5.03
N LEU A 252 0.22 10.74 6.09
CA LEU A 252 0.29 9.52 6.90
C LEU A 252 -1.09 9.09 7.47
N PRO A 253 -1.92 9.98 8.06
CA PRO A 253 -3.26 9.59 8.52
C PRO A 253 -4.15 9.11 7.37
N TYR A 254 -4.06 9.76 6.21
CA TYR A 254 -4.81 9.38 5.01
C TYR A 254 -4.41 7.98 4.53
N ARG A 255 -3.12 7.66 4.46
CA ARG A 255 -2.64 6.33 4.04
C ARG A 255 -3.11 5.22 4.99
N ILE A 256 -3.07 5.46 6.31
CA ILE A 256 -3.58 4.50 7.30
C ILE A 256 -5.08 4.23 7.07
N ILE A 257 -5.87 5.28 6.92
CA ILE A 257 -7.32 5.15 6.68
C ILE A 257 -7.59 4.46 5.35
N LYS A 258 -6.91 4.86 4.26
CA LYS A 258 -7.13 4.34 2.91
C LYS A 258 -6.73 2.86 2.79
N TYR A 259 -5.53 2.49 3.22
CA TYR A 259 -5.00 1.15 2.96
C TYR A 259 -5.34 0.17 4.08
N VAL A 260 -5.00 0.50 5.32
CA VAL A 260 -5.15 -0.44 6.44
C VAL A 260 -6.61 -0.54 6.88
N VAL A 261 -7.28 0.59 7.10
CA VAL A 261 -8.67 0.57 7.58
C VAL A 261 -9.64 0.21 6.45
N TRP A 262 -9.67 1.00 5.38
CA TRP A 262 -10.65 0.83 4.31
C TRP A 262 -10.38 -0.41 3.48
N HIS A 263 -9.24 -0.49 2.79
CA HIS A 263 -8.94 -1.64 1.95
C HIS A 263 -8.70 -2.93 2.75
N GLY A 264 -8.06 -2.86 3.92
CA GLY A 264 -7.92 -4.01 4.82
C GLY A 264 -9.27 -4.60 5.26
N SER A 265 -10.25 -3.78 5.64
CA SER A 265 -11.60 -4.28 5.97
C SER A 265 -12.27 -4.93 4.76
N LEU A 266 -12.17 -4.30 3.58
CA LEU A 266 -12.75 -4.84 2.35
C LEU A 266 -12.14 -6.20 1.98
N THR A 267 -10.82 -6.37 2.12
CA THR A 267 -10.15 -7.67 1.88
C THR A 267 -10.66 -8.75 2.82
N ILE A 268 -10.84 -8.44 4.11
CA ILE A 268 -11.35 -9.41 5.09
C ILE A 268 -12.78 -9.83 4.75
N ILE A 269 -13.66 -8.86 4.46
CA ILE A 269 -15.05 -9.11 4.07
C ILE A 269 -15.11 -9.96 2.81
N GLU A 270 -14.38 -9.55 1.76
CA GLU A 270 -14.31 -10.27 0.50
C GLU A 270 -13.80 -11.70 0.71
N SER A 271 -12.74 -11.88 1.48
CA SER A 271 -12.17 -13.20 1.75
C SER A 271 -13.11 -14.11 2.53
N ALA A 272 -13.87 -13.56 3.49
CA ALA A 272 -14.87 -14.33 4.22
C ALA A 272 -16.01 -14.80 3.30
N ILE A 273 -16.50 -13.93 2.42
CA ILE A 273 -17.52 -14.28 1.42
C ILE A 273 -17.00 -15.37 0.49
N TRP A 274 -15.77 -15.23 -0.02
CA TRP A 274 -15.18 -16.25 -0.89
C TRP A 274 -14.92 -17.56 -0.16
N THR A 275 -14.53 -17.55 1.11
CA THR A 275 -14.42 -18.78 1.90
C THR A 275 -15.74 -19.53 1.94
N VAL A 276 -16.88 -18.84 2.12
CA VAL A 276 -18.19 -19.49 2.10
C VAL A 276 -18.50 -20.05 0.71
N ILE A 277 -18.32 -19.25 -0.35
CA ILE A 277 -18.67 -19.65 -1.72
C ILE A 277 -17.81 -20.84 -2.20
N GLU A 278 -16.49 -20.75 -2.07
CA GLU A 278 -15.54 -21.74 -2.60
C GLU A 278 -15.60 -23.10 -1.90
N VAL A 279 -16.22 -23.17 -0.71
CA VAL A 279 -16.46 -24.43 0.00
C VAL A 279 -17.47 -25.33 -0.72
N PHE A 280 -18.40 -24.72 -1.45
CA PHE A 280 -19.44 -25.42 -2.21
C PHE A 280 -19.12 -25.58 -3.69
N LEU A 281 -18.01 -25.01 -4.15
CA LEU A 281 -17.62 -25.04 -5.56
C LEU A 281 -16.30 -25.82 -5.77
N PRO A 282 -16.06 -26.36 -6.97
CA PRO A 282 -14.81 -27.08 -7.26
C PRO A 282 -13.66 -26.07 -7.41
N THR A 283 -13.12 -25.61 -6.27
CA THR A 283 -12.07 -24.59 -6.22
C THR A 283 -10.74 -25.20 -5.76
N LEU A 284 -9.69 -24.94 -6.55
CA LEU A 284 -8.32 -25.34 -6.25
C LEU A 284 -7.42 -24.12 -6.13
N THR A 285 -6.33 -24.27 -5.37
CA THR A 285 -5.20 -23.34 -5.43
C THR A 285 -4.27 -23.77 -6.55
N LEU A 286 -4.12 -22.94 -7.59
CA LEU A 286 -3.35 -23.24 -8.79
C LEU A 286 -2.31 -22.16 -9.08
N PHE A 287 -1.40 -22.46 -10.01
CA PHE A 287 -0.25 -21.63 -10.33
C PHE A 287 -0.30 -21.15 -11.77
N HIS A 288 -0.06 -19.86 -12.00
CA HIS A 288 0.12 -19.32 -13.34
C HIS A 288 1.53 -18.75 -13.50
N GLY A 289 2.34 -19.37 -14.36
CA GLY A 289 3.63 -18.84 -14.78
C GLY A 289 3.50 -17.69 -15.77
N THR A 290 4.24 -16.60 -15.54
CA THR A 290 4.30 -15.42 -16.42
C THR A 290 5.59 -14.62 -16.18
N SER A 291 5.75 -13.43 -16.77
CA SER A 291 6.86 -12.51 -16.45
C SER A 291 6.55 -11.63 -15.24
N ASN A 292 7.58 -11.08 -14.59
CA ASN A 292 7.40 -10.16 -13.45
C ASN A 292 6.54 -8.94 -13.83
N ASP A 293 6.81 -8.31 -14.98
CA ASP A 293 6.01 -7.17 -15.46
C ASP A 293 4.55 -7.54 -15.70
N ALA A 294 4.31 -8.70 -16.31
CA ALA A 294 2.96 -9.18 -16.57
C ALA A 294 2.26 -9.53 -15.25
N ALA A 295 2.93 -10.20 -14.31
CA ALA A 295 2.36 -10.53 -13.01
C ALA A 295 1.94 -9.27 -12.25
N GLU A 296 2.80 -8.26 -12.16
CA GLU A 296 2.48 -6.99 -11.52
C GLU A 296 1.28 -6.33 -12.21
N SER A 297 1.28 -6.27 -13.54
CA SER A 297 0.18 -5.67 -14.30
C SER A 297 -1.16 -6.36 -14.06
N ILE A 298 -1.18 -7.69 -13.99
CA ILE A 298 -2.38 -8.53 -13.85
C ILE A 298 -3.00 -8.36 -12.46
N VAL A 299 -2.18 -8.36 -11.41
CA VAL A 299 -2.68 -8.34 -10.02
C VAL A 299 -2.91 -6.93 -9.48
N ALA A 300 -2.26 -5.91 -10.08
CA ALA A 300 -2.35 -4.54 -9.64
C ALA A 300 -3.78 -3.99 -9.71
N CYS A 301 -4.09 -3.07 -8.80
CA CYS A 301 -5.37 -2.37 -8.80
C CYS A 301 -5.35 -1.09 -9.64
N PRO A 302 -6.28 -0.95 -10.62
CA PRO A 302 -6.45 0.30 -11.34
C PRO A 302 -6.62 1.46 -10.35
N ASN A 303 -5.83 2.51 -10.53
CA ASN A 303 -5.87 3.77 -9.76
C ASN A 303 -5.52 3.68 -8.27
N ARG A 304 -4.98 2.56 -7.76
CA ARG A 304 -4.65 2.43 -6.33
C ARG A 304 -3.16 2.58 -6.01
N GLY A 305 -2.28 1.95 -6.79
CA GLY A 305 -0.82 2.03 -6.65
C GLY A 305 -0.16 2.62 -7.90
N SER A 306 1.17 2.66 -7.90
CA SER A 306 1.98 3.34 -8.93
C SER A 306 1.82 2.81 -10.36
N TYR A 307 1.39 1.56 -10.53
CA TYR A 307 1.27 0.96 -11.85
C TYR A 307 0.18 1.66 -12.69
N ARG A 308 0.58 2.15 -13.87
CA ARG A 308 -0.26 2.88 -14.83
C ARG A 308 -0.01 2.29 -16.21
N GLY A 309 -0.92 1.46 -16.67
CA GLY A 309 -0.83 0.84 -17.99
C GLY A 309 -2.22 0.52 -18.52
N ARG A 310 -2.33 0.39 -19.84
CA ARG A 310 -3.56 -0.09 -20.49
C ARG A 310 -3.94 -1.52 -20.08
N ASP A 311 -3.00 -2.26 -19.50
CA ASP A 311 -3.11 -3.67 -19.14
C ASP A 311 -3.26 -3.90 -17.62
N VAL A 312 -3.41 -2.84 -16.82
CA VAL A 312 -3.64 -2.98 -15.37
C VAL A 312 -4.91 -3.80 -15.12
N GLY A 313 -4.79 -4.89 -14.37
CA GLY A 313 -5.90 -5.79 -14.06
C GLY A 313 -6.37 -6.63 -15.25
N ILE A 314 -5.60 -6.71 -16.33
CA ILE A 314 -5.93 -7.45 -17.55
C ILE A 314 -4.99 -8.64 -17.72
N TRP A 315 -5.57 -9.83 -17.67
CA TRP A 315 -4.97 -11.06 -18.14
C TRP A 315 -5.06 -11.15 -19.66
N ARG A 316 -3.91 -11.08 -20.32
CA ARG A 316 -3.82 -11.33 -21.76
C ARG A 316 -3.63 -12.82 -22.00
N VAL A 317 -4.47 -13.40 -22.85
CA VAL A 317 -4.26 -14.75 -23.36
C VAL A 317 -3.19 -14.70 -24.45
N GLY A 318 -2.13 -15.50 -24.30
CA GLY A 318 -1.01 -15.59 -25.25
C GLY A 318 -1.25 -16.64 -26.34
N GLY A 319 -0.25 -16.87 -27.21
CA GLY A 319 -0.34 -17.83 -28.31
C GLY A 319 -0.26 -19.32 -27.91
N GLY A 320 -0.01 -19.64 -26.63
CA GLY A 320 0.17 -20.99 -26.10
C GLY A 320 -1.14 -21.76 -25.84
N ASN A 321 -2.11 -21.67 -26.77
CA ASN A 321 -3.47 -22.17 -26.61
C ASN A 321 -3.60 -23.67 -26.97
N TYR A 322 -2.79 -24.53 -26.34
CA TYR A 322 -2.68 -25.97 -26.63
C TYR A 322 -3.86 -26.81 -26.14
N ALA A 323 -4.81 -26.22 -25.44
CA ALA A 323 -5.94 -26.89 -24.79
C ALA A 323 -7.21 -26.03 -24.89
N GLY A 324 -7.20 -25.01 -25.74
CA GLY A 324 -8.23 -23.98 -25.81
C GLY A 324 -7.65 -22.57 -25.77
N ASN A 325 -8.43 -21.61 -26.25
CA ASN A 325 -8.25 -20.19 -25.94
C ASN A 325 -8.74 -19.92 -24.51
N GLY A 326 -7.84 -19.43 -23.66
CA GLY A 326 -8.16 -19.27 -22.24
C GLY A 326 -6.96 -18.97 -21.35
N ILE A 327 -7.21 -18.89 -20.04
CA ILE A 327 -6.16 -18.68 -19.04
C ILE A 327 -5.67 -20.03 -18.53
N TYR A 328 -4.36 -20.22 -18.56
CA TYR A 328 -3.72 -21.47 -18.19
C TYR A 328 -3.27 -21.48 -16.73
N PHE A 329 -3.59 -22.56 -16.03
CA PHE A 329 -3.18 -22.82 -14.67
C PHE A 329 -2.58 -24.21 -14.54
N ALA A 330 -1.47 -24.28 -13.82
CA ALA A 330 -0.85 -25.54 -13.42
C ALA A 330 -1.34 -25.99 -12.03
N PRO A 331 -1.59 -27.29 -11.83
CA PRO A 331 -1.84 -27.86 -10.50
C PRO A 331 -0.59 -27.93 -9.63
N ALA A 332 0.61 -27.79 -10.22
CA ALA A 332 1.88 -27.85 -9.52
C ALA A 332 2.75 -26.63 -9.85
N ARG A 333 3.49 -26.14 -8.85
CA ARG A 333 4.43 -25.04 -9.01
C ARG A 333 5.54 -25.38 -10.01
N SER A 334 6.04 -26.62 -10.00
CA SER A 334 7.06 -27.09 -10.96
C SER A 334 6.57 -26.95 -12.39
N THR A 335 5.33 -27.37 -12.68
CA THR A 335 4.70 -27.20 -14.00
C THR A 335 4.61 -25.72 -14.40
N ALA A 336 4.15 -24.83 -13.52
CA ALA A 336 4.10 -23.39 -13.81
C ALA A 336 5.47 -22.76 -14.10
N ARG A 337 6.56 -23.30 -13.53
CA ARG A 337 7.92 -22.79 -13.79
C ARG A 337 8.36 -23.03 -15.22
N HIS A 338 7.90 -24.08 -15.90
CA HIS A 338 8.35 -24.41 -17.25
C HIS A 338 7.93 -23.37 -18.30
N TYR A 339 6.79 -22.71 -18.09
CA TYR A 339 6.28 -21.67 -18.98
C TYR A 339 6.32 -20.26 -18.35
N SER A 340 6.97 -20.12 -17.19
CA SER A 340 7.16 -18.83 -16.53
C SER A 340 8.37 -18.09 -17.11
N ALA A 341 8.27 -16.75 -17.14
CA ALA A 341 9.35 -15.84 -17.52
C ALA A 341 9.78 -14.98 -16.33
N GLY A 342 9.83 -15.57 -15.13
CA GLY A 342 10.34 -14.92 -13.91
C GLY A 342 9.33 -14.82 -12.76
N ALA A 343 8.04 -15.02 -13.01
CA ALA A 343 6.99 -14.91 -11.99
C ALA A 343 6.02 -16.08 -11.97
N ILE A 344 5.46 -16.36 -10.78
CA ILE A 344 4.29 -17.24 -10.63
C ILE A 344 3.22 -16.51 -9.82
N ILE A 345 2.04 -16.35 -10.39
CA ILE A 345 0.84 -15.91 -9.68
C ILE A 345 0.19 -17.15 -9.05
N VAL A 346 0.02 -17.14 -7.73
CA VAL A 346 -0.74 -18.18 -7.02
C VAL A 346 -2.18 -17.72 -6.91
N CYS A 347 -3.13 -18.53 -7.37
CA CYS A 347 -4.54 -18.14 -7.45
C CYS A 347 -5.44 -19.19 -6.79
N ARG A 348 -6.56 -18.73 -6.22
CA ARG A 348 -7.74 -19.56 -6.04
C ARG A 348 -8.52 -19.57 -7.34
N VAL A 349 -8.83 -20.77 -7.82
CA VAL A 349 -9.44 -20.97 -9.13
C VAL A 349 -10.63 -21.90 -9.00
N THR A 350 -11.81 -21.37 -9.29
CA THR A 350 -13.07 -22.12 -9.31
C THR A 350 -13.29 -22.72 -10.70
N LEU A 351 -13.13 -24.03 -10.82
CA LEU A 351 -13.07 -24.75 -12.09
C LEU A 351 -14.42 -24.87 -12.81
N GLY A 352 -15.54 -24.73 -12.10
CA GLY A 352 -16.86 -24.97 -12.69
C GLY A 352 -16.97 -26.34 -13.36
N SER A 353 -17.82 -26.44 -14.38
CA SER A 353 -17.89 -27.65 -15.21
C SER A 353 -16.60 -27.82 -16.01
N THR A 354 -15.90 -28.94 -15.76
CA THR A 354 -14.57 -29.22 -16.31
C THR A 354 -14.63 -30.37 -17.32
N LEU A 355 -14.19 -30.12 -18.55
CA LEU A 355 -14.02 -31.12 -19.58
C LEU A 355 -12.68 -31.82 -19.42
N ASP A 356 -12.67 -33.11 -19.14
CA ASP A 356 -11.49 -33.95 -19.37
C ASP A 356 -11.26 -34.03 -20.87
N LEU A 357 -10.19 -33.41 -21.37
CA LEU A 357 -9.93 -33.38 -22.80
C LEU A 357 -9.63 -34.78 -23.36
N GLY A 358 -9.08 -35.70 -22.55
CA GLY A 358 -8.96 -37.11 -22.93
C GLY A 358 -10.29 -37.84 -23.11
N MET A 359 -11.41 -37.27 -22.67
CA MET A 359 -12.78 -37.74 -22.95
C MET A 359 -13.52 -36.79 -23.89
N ALA A 360 -12.89 -35.78 -24.48
CA ALA A 360 -13.56 -34.91 -25.45
C ALA A 360 -13.89 -35.68 -26.74
N PRO A 361 -14.77 -35.17 -27.62
CA PRO A 361 -14.88 -35.69 -28.97
C PRO A 361 -13.51 -35.71 -29.67
N TYR A 362 -13.26 -36.70 -30.52
CA TYR A 362 -11.95 -36.87 -31.14
C TYR A 362 -11.49 -35.64 -31.91
N HIS A 363 -12.38 -34.95 -32.64
CA HIS A 363 -12.03 -33.74 -33.38
C HIS A 363 -11.57 -32.58 -32.47
N VAL A 364 -12.08 -32.51 -31.24
CA VAL A 364 -11.66 -31.54 -30.22
C VAL A 364 -10.30 -31.94 -29.64
N TYR A 365 -10.17 -33.19 -29.17
CA TYR A 365 -8.93 -33.71 -28.61
C TYR A 365 -7.77 -33.65 -29.62
N TYR A 366 -8.04 -33.93 -30.90
CA TYR A 366 -7.04 -33.91 -31.96
C TYR A 366 -6.41 -32.54 -32.20
N GLN A 367 -7.09 -31.46 -31.82
CA GLN A 367 -6.51 -30.11 -31.85
C GLN A 367 -5.67 -29.81 -30.60
N CYS A 368 -5.94 -30.48 -29.48
CA CYS A 368 -5.15 -30.28 -28.26
C CYS A 368 -3.69 -30.70 -28.51
N GLY A 369 -2.75 -29.97 -27.92
CA GLY A 369 -1.31 -30.10 -28.20
C GLY A 369 -0.85 -29.38 -29.48
N LYS A 370 -1.74 -28.72 -30.23
CA LYS A 370 -1.37 -27.88 -31.38
C LYS A 370 -1.63 -26.40 -31.09
N PRO A 371 -0.90 -25.47 -31.74
CA PRO A 371 -1.21 -24.05 -31.67
C PRO A 371 -2.67 -23.79 -32.07
N ASN A 372 -3.34 -22.89 -31.36
CA ASN A 372 -4.73 -22.49 -31.61
C ASN A 372 -5.73 -23.67 -31.56
N ALA A 373 -5.75 -24.44 -30.47
CA ALA A 373 -6.75 -25.50 -30.24
C ALA A 373 -8.15 -24.92 -29.91
N LEU A 374 -8.67 -24.05 -30.77
CA LEU A 374 -9.87 -23.23 -30.53
C LEU A 374 -11.13 -24.08 -30.36
N GLU A 375 -11.19 -25.26 -30.97
CA GLU A 375 -12.34 -26.17 -30.82
C GLU A 375 -12.51 -26.66 -29.38
N ALA A 376 -11.45 -26.75 -28.58
CA ALA A 376 -11.59 -27.09 -27.17
C ALA A 376 -12.42 -26.05 -26.41
N THR A 377 -12.16 -24.77 -26.65
CA THR A 377 -12.93 -23.66 -26.07
C THR A 377 -14.33 -23.58 -26.67
N ARG A 378 -14.45 -23.64 -28.01
CA ARG A 378 -15.75 -23.51 -28.70
C ARG A 378 -16.70 -24.63 -28.28
N TRP A 379 -16.30 -25.88 -28.50
CA TRP A 379 -17.12 -27.04 -28.17
C TRP A 379 -17.39 -27.10 -26.67
N GLY A 380 -16.37 -26.80 -25.84
CA GLY A 380 -16.50 -26.76 -24.39
C GLY A 380 -17.63 -25.81 -23.96
N LEU A 381 -17.57 -24.54 -24.38
CA LEU A 381 -18.56 -23.54 -24.01
C LEU A 381 -19.96 -23.85 -24.57
N GLU A 382 -20.07 -24.38 -25.79
CA GLU A 382 -21.33 -24.84 -26.39
C GLU A 382 -21.97 -26.01 -25.62
N ASN A 383 -21.17 -26.77 -24.87
CA ASN A 383 -21.60 -27.93 -24.08
C ASN A 383 -21.50 -27.67 -22.57
N ASN A 384 -21.59 -26.40 -22.15
CA ASN A 384 -21.59 -25.98 -20.74
C ASN A 384 -20.33 -26.36 -19.94
N TYR A 385 -19.21 -26.62 -20.62
CA TYR A 385 -17.90 -26.73 -20.00
C TYR A 385 -17.19 -25.38 -20.05
N VAL A 386 -16.70 -24.94 -18.89
CA VAL A 386 -16.06 -23.62 -18.74
C VAL A 386 -14.57 -23.74 -18.41
N THR A 387 -14.07 -24.97 -18.30
CA THR A 387 -12.66 -25.28 -18.09
C THR A 387 -12.32 -26.61 -18.77
N GLY A 388 -11.16 -26.69 -19.41
CA GLY A 388 -10.58 -27.93 -19.89
C GLY A 388 -9.47 -28.40 -18.97
N GLU A 389 -9.46 -29.69 -18.61
CA GLU A 389 -8.30 -30.34 -17.99
C GLU A 389 -7.54 -31.13 -19.05
N TRP A 390 -6.25 -30.82 -19.21
CA TRP A 390 -5.39 -31.36 -20.26
C TRP A 390 -4.16 -32.02 -19.70
N TRP A 391 -3.87 -33.24 -20.17
CA TRP A 391 -2.55 -33.83 -20.03
C TRP A 391 -1.72 -33.43 -21.24
N ARG A 392 -0.63 -32.69 -21.04
CA ARG A 392 0.35 -32.36 -22.08
C ARG A 392 1.26 -33.57 -22.32
N PRO A 393 1.04 -34.36 -23.39
CA PRO A 393 1.81 -35.58 -23.60
C PRO A 393 3.25 -35.31 -24.05
N ASP A 394 3.49 -34.15 -24.66
CA ASP A 394 4.78 -33.61 -25.07
C ASP A 394 5.67 -33.24 -23.87
N GLU A 395 5.05 -32.69 -22.82
CA GLU A 395 5.78 -32.14 -21.68
C GLU A 395 5.67 -32.99 -20.40
N GLY A 396 4.69 -33.90 -20.34
CA GLY A 396 4.52 -34.82 -19.22
C GLY A 396 3.86 -34.20 -17.97
N TRP A 397 2.97 -33.22 -18.13
CA TRP A 397 2.25 -32.60 -17.02
C TRP A 397 0.76 -32.34 -17.29
N TRP A 398 0.02 -32.00 -16.23
CA TRP A 398 -1.37 -31.55 -16.32
C TRP A 398 -1.46 -30.03 -16.33
N GLU A 399 -2.40 -29.49 -17.09
CA GLU A 399 -2.77 -28.07 -17.07
C GLU A 399 -4.28 -27.91 -17.17
N TYR A 400 -4.78 -26.81 -16.62
CA TYR A 400 -6.16 -26.37 -16.78
C TYR A 400 -6.19 -25.17 -17.69
N CYS A 401 -7.07 -25.19 -18.69
CA CYS A 401 -7.38 -24.03 -19.52
C CYS A 401 -8.78 -23.52 -19.14
N MET A 402 -8.84 -22.32 -18.57
CA MET A 402 -10.10 -21.64 -18.31
C MET A 402 -10.57 -21.00 -19.60
N TYR A 403 -11.64 -21.55 -20.21
CA TYR A 403 -12.10 -21.20 -21.55
C TYR A 403 -12.61 -19.77 -21.71
N ASP A 404 -11.90 -18.95 -22.50
CA ASP A 404 -12.35 -17.61 -22.87
C ASP A 404 -12.16 -17.36 -24.34
N TRP A 405 -13.17 -16.75 -24.94
CA TRP A 405 -13.08 -16.24 -26.30
C TRP A 405 -13.07 -14.72 -26.34
N GLN A 406 -13.32 -14.04 -25.20
CA GLN A 406 -13.56 -12.59 -25.13
C GLN A 406 -12.81 -11.89 -23.97
N ASN A 407 -11.89 -12.57 -23.29
CA ASN A 407 -11.23 -12.08 -22.06
C ASN A 407 -12.21 -11.66 -20.94
N ARG A 408 -13.39 -12.30 -20.88
CA ARG A 408 -14.37 -12.17 -19.80
C ARG A 408 -13.79 -12.53 -18.42
N TYR A 409 -12.70 -13.30 -18.33
CA TYR A 409 -12.06 -13.63 -17.05
C TYR A 409 -11.54 -12.43 -16.28
N ASN A 410 -11.18 -11.32 -16.95
CA ASN A 410 -10.82 -10.07 -16.27
C ASN A 410 -11.96 -9.52 -15.40
N TYR A 411 -13.16 -10.04 -15.63
CA TYR A 411 -14.40 -9.66 -15.00
C TYR A 411 -15.11 -10.85 -14.34
N SER A 412 -14.50 -12.03 -14.33
CA SER A 412 -15.05 -13.21 -13.67
C SER A 412 -14.58 -13.28 -12.22
N TRP A 413 -15.45 -13.76 -11.35
CA TRP A 413 -15.11 -14.07 -9.96
C TRP A 413 -14.28 -15.36 -9.80
N ARG A 414 -14.18 -16.19 -10.84
CA ARG A 414 -13.65 -17.55 -10.75
C ARG A 414 -12.14 -17.63 -10.52
N ILE A 415 -11.40 -16.54 -10.78
CA ILE A 415 -9.95 -16.47 -10.62
C ILE A 415 -9.64 -15.37 -9.62
N ARG A 416 -8.98 -15.72 -8.52
CA ARG A 416 -8.59 -14.76 -7.50
C ARG A 416 -7.10 -14.92 -7.15
N PRO A 417 -6.25 -13.96 -7.53
CA PRO A 417 -4.86 -13.94 -7.11
C PRO A 417 -4.74 -13.87 -5.58
N LEU A 418 -3.80 -14.64 -5.04
CA LEU A 418 -3.49 -14.69 -3.60
C LEU A 418 -2.20 -13.96 -3.27
N TYR A 419 -1.16 -14.16 -4.11
CA TYR A 419 0.16 -13.54 -4.03
C TYR A 419 0.96 -13.90 -5.29
N VAL A 420 2.06 -13.17 -5.53
CA VAL A 420 2.98 -13.41 -6.64
C VAL A 420 4.34 -13.83 -6.09
N ILE A 421 4.95 -14.84 -6.70
CA ILE A 421 6.30 -15.28 -6.38
C ILE A 421 7.23 -14.85 -7.49
N ASP A 422 8.24 -14.06 -7.15
CA ASP A 422 9.38 -13.78 -8.01
C ASP A 422 10.32 -15.01 -7.99
N LEU A 423 10.66 -15.53 -9.17
CA LEU A 423 11.44 -16.78 -9.29
C LEU A 423 12.94 -16.56 -9.12
N ASP A 424 13.45 -15.37 -9.41
CA ASP A 424 14.88 -15.05 -9.31
C ASP A 424 15.32 -14.98 -7.85
N SER A 425 14.55 -14.26 -7.04
CA SER A 425 14.76 -14.11 -5.60
C SER A 425 14.08 -15.21 -4.78
N GLY A 426 13.05 -15.85 -5.35
CA GLY A 426 12.17 -16.79 -4.68
C GLY A 426 11.18 -16.13 -3.71
N TYR A 427 11.29 -14.83 -3.44
CA TYR A 427 10.45 -14.14 -2.47
C TYR A 427 9.07 -13.80 -3.02
N ILE A 428 8.16 -13.49 -2.10
CA ILE A 428 6.85 -13.01 -2.47
C ILE A 428 6.96 -11.54 -2.84
N GLN A 429 6.46 -11.21 -4.03
CA GLN A 429 6.53 -9.87 -4.60
C GLN A 429 5.56 -8.94 -3.86
N ARG A 430 6.05 -7.75 -3.49
CA ARG A 430 5.19 -6.65 -3.05
C ARG A 430 4.35 -6.16 -4.22
N ILE A 431 3.07 -5.90 -3.98
CA ILE A 431 2.17 -5.33 -4.99
C ILE A 431 1.84 -3.89 -4.58
N PRO A 432 2.33 -2.87 -5.30
CA PRO A 432 2.01 -1.48 -5.03
C PRO A 432 0.51 -1.21 -4.98
N GLY A 433 0.04 -0.58 -3.91
CA GLY A 433 -1.38 -0.35 -3.65
C GLY A 433 -2.18 -1.58 -3.20
N GLY A 434 -1.61 -2.78 -3.27
CA GLY A 434 -2.29 -4.06 -3.09
C GLY A 434 -3.18 -4.46 -4.27
N MET A 435 -3.69 -5.68 -4.21
CA MET A 435 -4.53 -6.26 -5.26
C MET A 435 -5.90 -5.61 -5.34
N CYS A 436 -6.57 -5.82 -6.47
CA CYS A 436 -7.97 -5.47 -6.61
C CYS A 436 -8.86 -6.22 -5.62
N HIS A 437 -9.89 -5.53 -5.14
CA HIS A 437 -11.04 -6.19 -4.55
C HIS A 437 -11.93 -6.68 -5.69
N TRP A 438 -12.00 -7.99 -5.88
CA TRP A 438 -12.70 -8.59 -7.02
C TRP A 438 -14.21 -8.59 -6.79
N LEU A 439 -14.65 -8.84 -5.56
CA LEU A 439 -16.06 -8.93 -5.20
C LEU A 439 -16.80 -7.61 -5.47
N PHE A 440 -16.13 -6.47 -5.31
CA PHE A 440 -16.76 -5.15 -5.47
C PHE A 440 -16.66 -4.59 -6.89
N ARG A 441 -16.17 -5.37 -7.87
CA ARG A 441 -16.19 -4.96 -9.27
C ARG A 441 -17.60 -5.12 -9.82
N LYS A 442 -18.15 -4.06 -10.42
CA LYS A 442 -19.50 -4.05 -11.00
C LYS A 442 -19.76 -5.26 -11.91
N MET A 443 -18.81 -5.58 -12.78
CA MET A 443 -18.98 -6.71 -13.71
C MET A 443 -18.93 -8.08 -13.01
N VAL A 444 -18.14 -8.23 -11.94
CA VAL A 444 -18.12 -9.45 -11.13
C VAL A 444 -19.45 -9.67 -10.42
N ILE A 445 -20.04 -8.61 -9.86
CA ILE A 445 -21.37 -8.68 -9.23
C ILE A 445 -22.43 -9.09 -10.25
N MET A 446 -22.41 -8.50 -11.45
CA MET A 446 -23.34 -8.87 -12.51
C MET A 446 -23.16 -10.33 -12.96
N ASP A 447 -21.91 -10.80 -13.10
CA ASP A 447 -21.60 -12.19 -13.42
C ASP A 447 -22.14 -13.15 -12.35
N LEU A 448 -21.93 -12.83 -11.07
CA LEU A 448 -22.48 -13.60 -9.94
C LEU A 448 -24.01 -13.64 -9.98
N LEU A 449 -24.67 -12.50 -10.14
CA LEU A 449 -26.14 -12.43 -10.21
C LEU A 449 -26.69 -13.26 -11.37
N ASN A 450 -26.07 -13.17 -12.55
CA ASN A 450 -26.46 -13.97 -13.70
C ASN A 450 -26.23 -15.47 -13.46
N SER A 451 -25.16 -15.86 -12.77
CA SER A 451 -24.87 -17.26 -12.46
C SER A 451 -25.77 -17.86 -11.36
N MET A 452 -26.32 -17.02 -10.46
CA MET A 452 -27.19 -17.47 -9.37
C MET A 452 -28.68 -17.38 -9.72
N LEU A 453 -29.07 -16.49 -10.65
CA LEU A 453 -30.45 -16.27 -11.08
C LEU A 453 -30.72 -16.82 -12.49
N GLY A 454 -29.68 -17.25 -13.20
CA GLY A 454 -29.76 -17.88 -14.52
C GLY A 454 -29.83 -19.39 -14.42
N ASP A 455 -31.04 -19.88 -14.14
CA ASP A 455 -31.78 -20.92 -14.86
C ASP A 455 -33.17 -21.07 -14.21
#